data_AF-A0A1X9T2K7-F1
#
_entry.id   AF-A0A1X9T2K7-F1
#
_cell.length_a   1.000
_cell.length_b   1.000
_cell.length_c   1.000
_cell.angle_alpha   90.00
_cell.angle_beta   90.00
_cell.angle_gamma   90.00
#
_symmetry.space_group_name_H-M   'P 1'
#
loop_
_entity.id
_entity.type
_entity.pdbx_description
1 polymer ?
#
loop_
_entity_poly.entity_id
_entity_poly.type
_entity_poly.pdbx_seq_one_letter_code
_entity_poly.pdbx_strand_id
1 'polypeptide(L)'
;MRVAVIVSIAIMLMYGVYQRFVIDSLKNENRSLTKELNEAVSVNKGLLLRLDEISSLRDKEIKIIDEMMESKQSNEVVIKEIIKEVKSDDSKESISVLTARSILGRLQQQRDSNSSRD
;
A
#
# COMPACT_ATOMS: atom_id res chain seq x y z
N MET A 1 30.84 67.70 -29.76
CA MET A 1 31.65 66.60 -29.22
C MET A 1 31.38 66.33 -27.73
N ARG A 2 31.50 67.31 -26.83
CA ARG A 2 31.27 67.13 -25.38
C ARG A 2 29.86 66.64 -25.00
N VAL A 3 28.81 67.16 -25.64
CA VAL A 3 27.42 66.74 -25.40
C VAL A 3 27.19 65.29 -25.79
N ALA A 4 27.74 64.85 -26.92
CA ALA A 4 27.63 63.46 -27.38
C ALA A 4 28.29 62.48 -26.38
N VAL A 5 29.46 62.85 -25.84
CA VAL A 5 30.15 62.04 -24.82
C VAL A 5 29.31 61.90 -23.54
N ILE A 6 28.69 62.98 -23.08
CA ILE A 6 27.83 62.96 -21.88
C ILE A 6 26.62 62.04 -22.10
N VAL A 7 25.97 62.14 -23.28
CA VAL A 7 24.83 61.29 -23.64
C VAL A 7 25.25 59.81 -23.70
N SER A 8 26.39 59.50 -24.31
CA SER A 8 26.90 58.12 -24.36
C SER A 8 27.17 57.53 -22.98
N ILE A 9 27.74 58.32 -22.05
CA ILE A 9 27.97 57.89 -20.66
C ILE A 9 26.63 57.65 -19.95
N ALA A 10 25.64 58.52 -20.13
CA ALA A 10 24.32 58.34 -19.53
C ALA A 10 23.62 57.06 -20.02
N ILE A 11 23.70 56.75 -21.32
CA ILE A 11 23.16 55.51 -21.89
C ILE A 11 23.87 54.29 -21.31
N MET A 12 25.19 54.34 -21.17
CA MET A 12 25.99 53.24 -20.61
C MET A 12 25.63 52.97 -19.14
N LEU A 13 25.40 54.01 -18.34
CA LEU A 13 24.95 53.88 -16.96
C LEU A 13 23.54 53.28 -16.88
N MET A 14 22.60 53.77 -17.70
CA MET A 14 21.23 53.25 -17.76
C MET A 14 21.21 51.77 -18.17
N TYR A 15 22.05 51.39 -19.13
CA TYR A 15 22.20 50.00 -19.55
C TYR A 15 22.74 49.12 -18.42
N GLY A 16 23.75 49.59 -17.67
CA GLY A 16 24.28 48.87 -16.51
C GLY A 16 23.25 48.67 -15.39
N VAL A 17 22.41 49.66 -15.13
CA VAL A 17 21.30 49.54 -14.16
C VAL A 17 20.26 48.53 -14.66
N TYR A 18 19.87 48.61 -15.94
CA TYR A 18 18.92 47.67 -16.53
C TYR A 18 19.43 46.22 -16.47
N GLN A 19 20.70 45.98 -16.84
CA GLN A 19 21.28 44.63 -16.76
C GLN A 19 21.25 44.08 -15.33
N ARG A 20 21.60 44.89 -14.32
CA ARG A 20 21.52 44.47 -12.91
C ARG A 20 20.11 44.08 -12.50
N PHE A 21 19.12 44.91 -12.86
CA PHE A 21 17.72 44.63 -12.58
C PHE A 21 17.25 43.30 -13.21
N VAL A 22 17.60 43.06 -14.48
CA VAL A 22 17.27 41.81 -15.17
C VAL A 22 17.94 40.61 -14.51
N ILE A 23 19.24 40.72 -14.17
CA ILE A 23 19.98 39.65 -13.49
C ILE A 23 19.37 39.33 -12.13
N ASP A 24 19.02 40.35 -11.33
CA ASP A 24 18.42 40.16 -10.02
C ASP A 24 17.02 39.54 -10.12
N SER A 25 16.22 39.96 -11.11
CA SER A 25 14.91 39.37 -11.38
C SER A 25 15.03 37.89 -11.76
N LEU A 26 15.93 37.55 -12.69
CA LEU A 26 16.16 36.17 -13.11
C LEU A 26 16.69 35.31 -11.95
N LYS A 27 17.55 35.88 -11.10
CA LYS A 27 18.10 35.18 -9.93
C LYS A 27 17.01 34.89 -8.89
N ASN A 28 16.08 35.82 -8.69
CA ASN A 28 14.95 35.62 -7.78
C ASN A 28 13.97 34.58 -8.34
N GLU A 29 13.65 34.64 -9.63
CA GLU A 29 12.80 33.66 -10.29
C GLU A 29 13.40 32.26 -10.21
N ASN A 30 14.70 32.12 -10.54
CA ASN A 30 15.39 30.83 -10.46
C ASN A 30 15.42 30.28 -9.02
N ARG A 31 15.59 31.14 -8.01
CA ARG A 31 15.47 30.74 -6.60
C ARG A 31 14.06 30.26 -6.24
N SER A 32 13.02 30.93 -6.75
CA SER A 32 11.62 30.50 -6.54
C SER A 32 11.38 29.13 -7.16
N LEU A 33 11.75 28.96 -8.44
CA LEU A 33 11.60 27.70 -9.15
C LEU A 33 12.38 26.56 -8.49
N THR A 34 13.59 26.84 -8.01
CA THR A 34 14.38 25.84 -7.27
C THR A 34 13.71 25.44 -5.97
N LYS A 35 13.10 26.39 -5.25
CA LYS A 35 12.36 26.11 -4.02
C LYS A 35 11.12 25.27 -4.30
N GLU A 36 10.32 25.65 -5.29
CA GLU A 36 9.14 24.90 -5.73
C GLU A 36 9.50 23.48 -6.17
N LEU A 37 10.58 23.32 -6.93
CA LEU A 37 11.09 22.01 -7.33
C LEU A 37 11.47 21.15 -6.12
N ASN A 38 12.21 21.71 -5.16
CA ASN A 38 12.62 20.98 -3.97
C ASN A 38 11.42 20.57 -3.10
N GLU A 39 10.43 21.45 -2.96
CA GLU A 39 9.17 21.14 -2.27
C GLU A 39 8.41 20.01 -2.99
N ALA A 40 8.26 20.09 -4.32
CA ALA A 40 7.62 19.04 -5.11
C ALA A 40 8.35 17.69 -5.01
N VAL A 41 9.69 17.69 -5.06
CA VAL A 41 10.50 16.48 -4.87
C VAL A 41 10.29 15.88 -3.47
N SER A 42 10.26 16.72 -2.43
CA SER A 42 10.02 16.28 -1.06
C SER A 42 8.62 15.66 -0.91
N VAL A 43 7.59 16.31 -1.46
CA VAL A 43 6.21 15.81 -1.46
C VAL A 43 6.13 14.47 -2.20
N ASN A 44 6.71 14.38 -3.40
CA ASN A 44 6.72 13.15 -4.18
C ASN A 44 7.43 12.00 -3.44
N LYS A 45 8.55 12.28 -2.77
CA LYS A 45 9.23 11.28 -1.94
C LYS A 45 8.35 10.80 -0.79
N GLY A 46 7.63 11.71 -0.14
CA GLY A 46 6.65 11.36 0.90
C GLY A 46 5.48 10.52 0.39
N LEU A 47 4.98 10.82 -0.82
CA LEU A 47 3.92 10.04 -1.46
C LEU A 47 4.40 8.64 -1.85
N LEU A 48 5.63 8.50 -2.34
CA LEU A 48 6.22 7.19 -2.65
C LEU A 48 6.30 6.29 -1.42
N LEU A 49 6.77 6.81 -0.29
CA LEU A 49 6.82 6.05 0.97
C LEU A 49 5.43 5.58 1.42
N ARG A 50 4.41 6.45 1.29
CA ARG A 50 3.03 6.07 1.60
C ARG A 50 2.47 5.01 0.64
N LEU A 51 2.84 5.06 -0.64
CA LEU A 51 2.46 4.03 -1.60
C LEU A 51 3.07 2.67 -1.24
N ASP A 52 4.33 2.66 -0.82
CA ASP A 52 5.02 1.44 -0.37
C ASP A 52 4.34 0.86 0.88
N GLU A 53 3.99 1.70 1.85
CA GLU A 53 3.25 1.28 3.06
C GLU A 53 1.88 0.68 2.71
N ILE A 54 1.11 1.34 1.84
CA ILE A 54 -0.20 0.85 1.38
C ILE A 54 -0.05 -0.46 0.61
N SER A 55 0.98 -0.60 -0.22
CA SER A 55 1.25 -1.85 -0.96
C SER A 55 1.55 -2.98 0.02
N SER A 56 2.41 -2.74 1.01
CA SER A 56 2.76 -3.74 2.02
C SER A 56 1.54 -4.19 2.85
N LEU A 57 0.65 -3.26 3.20
CA LEU A 57 -0.60 -3.58 3.89
C LEU A 57 -1.53 -4.41 3.02
N ARG A 58 -1.70 -4.04 1.75
CA ARG A 58 -2.50 -4.79 0.78
C ARG A 58 -2.00 -6.22 0.64
N ASP A 59 -0.70 -6.44 0.52
CA ASP A 59 -0.13 -7.78 0.35
C ASP A 59 -0.38 -8.65 1.60
N LYS A 60 -0.33 -8.06 2.79
CA LYS A 60 -0.71 -8.75 4.04
C LYS A 60 -2.20 -9.11 4.06
N GLU A 61 -3.07 -8.18 3.67
CA GLU A 61 -4.51 -8.42 3.62
C GLU A 61 -4.87 -9.50 2.60
N ILE A 62 -4.23 -9.50 1.42
CA ILE A 62 -4.41 -10.56 0.41
C ILE A 62 -4.01 -11.91 1.01
N LYS A 63 -2.86 -11.99 1.67
CA LYS A 63 -2.43 -13.25 2.31
C LYS A 63 -3.44 -13.75 3.35
N ILE A 64 -3.99 -12.85 4.17
CA ILE A 64 -5.03 -13.22 5.15
C ILE A 64 -6.28 -13.74 4.44
N ILE A 65 -6.70 -13.09 3.35
CA ILE A 65 -7.86 -13.52 2.55
C ILE A 65 -7.61 -14.91 1.95
N ASP A 66 -6.42 -15.17 1.43
CA ASP A 66 -6.04 -16.48 0.87
C ASP A 66 -6.10 -17.57 1.95
N GLU A 67 -5.51 -17.34 3.13
CA GLU A 67 -5.58 -18.26 4.27
C GLU A 67 -7.04 -18.51 4.73
N MET A 68 -7.88 -17.46 4.74
CA MET A 68 -9.30 -17.58 5.06
C MET A 68 -10.07 -18.37 3.99
N MET A 69 -9.74 -18.21 2.72
CA MET A 69 -10.35 -18.94 1.61
C MET A 69 -10.01 -20.43 1.68
N GLU A 70 -8.74 -20.77 1.93
CA GLU A 70 -8.29 -22.15 2.12
C GLU A 70 -8.99 -22.79 3.32
N SER A 71 -9.05 -22.08 4.46
CA SER A 71 -9.77 -22.53 5.65
C SER A 71 -11.26 -22.77 5.39
N LYS A 72 -11.91 -21.86 4.66
CA LYS A 72 -13.31 -22.01 4.25
C LYS A 72 -13.52 -23.24 3.37
N GLN A 73 -12.69 -23.44 2.35
CA GLN A 73 -12.79 -24.62 1.48
C GLN A 73 -12.59 -25.92 2.26
N SER A 74 -11.59 -25.97 3.15
CA SER A 74 -11.38 -27.10 4.05
C SER A 74 -12.62 -27.39 4.91
N ASN A 75 -13.21 -26.36 5.50
CA ASN A 75 -14.42 -26.50 6.32
C ASN A 75 -15.63 -26.98 5.49
N GLU A 76 -15.79 -26.52 4.25
CA GLU A 76 -16.86 -27.01 3.37
C GLU A 76 -16.72 -28.50 3.04
N VAL A 77 -15.48 -28.98 2.82
CA VAL A 77 -15.20 -30.41 2.62
C VAL A 77 -15.58 -31.20 3.87
N VAL A 78 -15.13 -30.74 5.05
CA VAL A 78 -15.45 -31.38 6.33
C VAL A 78 -16.95 -31.49 6.55
N ILE A 79 -17.71 -30.40 6.31
CA ILE A 79 -19.16 -30.39 6.47
C ILE A 79 -19.82 -31.38 5.50
N LYS A 80 -19.40 -31.44 4.23
CA LYS A 80 -19.96 -32.38 3.25
C LYS A 80 -19.77 -33.83 3.69
N GLU A 81 -18.61 -34.16 4.26
CA GLU A 81 -18.35 -35.51 4.75
C GLU A 81 -19.16 -35.84 6.02
N ILE A 82 -19.31 -34.90 6.97
CA ILE A 82 -20.20 -35.07 8.13
C ILE A 82 -21.63 -35.36 7.66
N ILE A 83 -22.13 -34.58 6.70
CA ILE A 83 -23.46 -34.79 6.12
C ILE A 83 -23.57 -36.18 5.48
N LYS A 84 -22.52 -36.63 4.78
CA LYS A 84 -22.49 -37.97 4.16
C LYS A 84 -22.56 -39.06 5.23
N GLU A 85 -21.73 -38.97 6.27
CA GLU A 85 -21.66 -39.93 7.37
C GLU A 85 -23.01 -40.05 8.10
N VAL A 86 -23.59 -38.90 8.48
CA VAL A 86 -24.89 -38.84 9.16
C VAL A 86 -26.01 -39.40 8.27
N LYS A 87 -25.97 -39.20 6.95
CA LYS A 87 -26.98 -39.75 6.02
C LYS A 87 -26.81 -41.24 5.75
N SER A 88 -25.59 -41.76 5.86
CA SER A 88 -25.29 -43.19 5.64
C SER A 88 -25.43 -44.05 6.89
N ASP A 89 -25.65 -43.43 8.05
CA ASP A 89 -25.81 -44.13 9.33
C ASP A 89 -27.25 -44.60 9.51
N ASP A 90 -27.45 -45.92 9.49
CA ASP A 90 -28.76 -46.59 9.64
C ASP A 90 -29.17 -46.79 11.12
N SER A 91 -28.45 -46.19 12.08
CA SER A 91 -28.80 -46.29 13.50
C SER A 91 -30.13 -45.59 13.81
N LYS A 92 -30.79 -46.03 14.89
CA LYS A 92 -32.02 -45.39 15.41
C LYS A 92 -31.73 -44.11 16.22
N GLU A 93 -30.49 -43.61 16.19
CA GLU A 93 -30.08 -42.42 16.93
C GLU A 93 -30.62 -41.15 16.25
N SER A 94 -30.79 -40.09 17.02
CA SER A 94 -31.23 -38.81 16.44
C SER A 94 -30.10 -38.18 15.62
N ILE A 95 -30.48 -37.49 14.54
CA ILE A 95 -29.54 -36.78 13.63
C ILE A 95 -28.58 -35.86 14.41
N SER A 96 -29.07 -35.22 15.47
CA SER A 96 -28.28 -34.33 16.34
C SER A 96 -27.15 -35.07 17.05
N VAL A 97 -27.42 -36.28 17.54
CA VAL A 97 -26.43 -37.13 18.23
C VAL A 97 -25.38 -37.63 17.23
N LEU A 98 -25.81 -38.08 16.07
CA LEU A 98 -24.92 -38.51 14.98
C LEU A 98 -24.00 -37.38 14.51
N THR A 99 -24.56 -36.17 14.35
CA THR A 99 -23.79 -34.98 13.97
C THR A 99 -22.74 -34.63 15.04
N ALA A 100 -23.13 -34.62 16.32
CA ALA A 100 -22.20 -34.33 17.41
C ALA A 100 -21.07 -35.37 17.51
N ARG A 101 -21.37 -36.64 17.28
CA ARG A 101 -20.38 -37.73 17.26
C ARG A 101 -19.38 -37.59 16.12
N SER A 102 -19.85 -37.32 14.90
CA SER A 102 -18.98 -37.10 13.73
C SER A 102 -18.06 -35.89 13.93
N ILE A 103 -18.58 -34.79 14.49
CA ILE A 103 -17.77 -33.61 14.84
C ILE A 103 -16.70 -33.96 15.89
N LEU A 104 -17.09 -34.65 16.98
CA LEU A 104 -16.16 -35.03 18.05
C LEU A 104 -15.05 -35.96 17.55
N GLY A 105 -15.37 -36.94 16.69
CA GLY A 105 -14.40 -37.85 16.11
C GLY A 105 -13.35 -37.13 15.27
N ARG A 106 -13.77 -36.13 14.48
CA ARG A 106 -12.86 -35.31 13.68
C ARG A 106 -11.99 -34.38 14.53
N LEU A 107 -12.54 -33.79 15.59
CA LEU A 107 -11.76 -32.98 16.54
C LEU A 107 -10.71 -33.83 17.28
N GLN A 108 -11.03 -35.10 17.57
CA GLN A 108 -10.06 -36.06 18.10
C GLN A 108 -8.95 -36.36 17.08
N GLN A 109 -9.32 -36.71 15.84
CA GLN A 109 -8.34 -36.97 14.77
C GLN A 109 -7.42 -35.77 14.51
N GLN A 110 -7.94 -34.55 14.49
CA GLN A 110 -7.12 -33.33 14.33
C GLN A 110 -6.13 -33.18 15.49
N ARG A 111 -6.58 -33.36 16.73
CA ARG A 111 -5.71 -33.29 17.92
C ARG A 111 -4.59 -34.34 17.86
N ASP A 112 -4.93 -35.57 17.51
CA ASP A 112 -3.98 -36.68 17.47
C ASP A 112 -2.99 -36.53 16.30
N SER A 113 -3.42 -35.94 15.19
CA SER A 113 -2.55 -35.58 14.06
C SER A 113 -1.61 -34.40 14.34
N ASN A 114 -1.99 -33.51 15.27
CA ASN A 114 -1.13 -32.41 15.71
C ASN A 114 -0.14 -32.83 16.79
N SER A 115 -0.50 -33.75 17.71
CA SER A 115 0.42 -34.20 18.77
C SER A 115 1.50 -35.16 18.29
N SER A 116 1.33 -35.76 17.11
CA SER A 116 2.32 -36.65 16.48
C SER A 116 3.36 -35.91 15.62
N ARG A 117 3.31 -34.57 15.61
CA ARG A 117 4.19 -33.67 14.85
C ARG A 117 5.21 -32.93 15.72
N ASP A 118 5.08 -33.01 17.05
CA ASP A 118 6.06 -32.55 18.06
C ASP A 118 6.93 -33.73 18.53
#